data_AF-A0A934I468-F1
#
_entry.id   AF-A0A934I468-F1
#
_cell.length_a   1.000
_cell.length_b   1.000
_cell.length_c   1.000
_cell.angle_alpha   90.00
_cell.angle_beta   90.00
_cell.angle_gamma   90.00
#
_symmetry.space_group_name_H-M   'P 1'
#
loop_
_entity.id
_entity.type
_entity.pdbx_description
1 polymer ?
#
loop_
_entity_poly.entity_id
_entity_poly.type
_entity_poly.pdbx_seq_one_letter_code
_entity_poly.pdbx_strand_id
1 'polypeptide(L)' 'MQLKKEGAERVLISNCSDCSNTVMNCAPKAGLPVYHHTDHIFRTVDHTLTRRLDEE' A
#
# COMPACT_ATOMS: atom_id res chain seq x y z
N MET A 1 0.45 12.27 -10.93
CA MET A 1 -0.15 10.95 -10.64
C MET A 1 -0.79 10.40 -11.90
N GLN A 2 0.00 9.75 -12.74
CA GLN A 2 -0.46 9.10 -13.97
C GLN A 2 -1.32 7.87 -13.66
N LEU A 3 -0.90 7.04 -12.71
CA LEU A 3 -1.64 5.86 -12.23
C LEU A 3 -3.09 6.17 -11.85
N LYS A 4 -3.34 7.24 -11.08
CA LYS A 4 -4.71 7.65 -10.73
C LYS A 4 -5.53 8.05 -11.97
N LYS A 5 -4.91 8.76 -12.92
CA LYS A 5 -5.56 9.17 -14.17
C LYS A 5 -5.87 7.97 -15.08
N GLU A 6 -5.06 6.93 -14.99
CA GLU A 6 -5.24 5.65 -15.68
C GLU A 6 -6.24 4.72 -14.96
N GLY A 7 -6.86 5.17 -13.86
CA GLY A 7 -7.90 4.42 -13.16
C GLY A 7 -7.39 3.46 -12.08
N ALA A 8 -6.12 3.54 -11.68
CA ALA A 8 -5.63 2.74 -10.58
C ALA A 8 -6.39 3.07 -9.28
N GLU A 9 -6.91 2.04 -8.61
CA GLU A 9 -7.63 2.19 -7.34
C GLU A 9 -6.70 2.14 -6.13
N ARG A 10 -5.56 1.44 -6.24
CA ARG A 10 -4.66 1.15 -5.12
C ARG A 10 -3.22 1.01 -5.61
N VAL A 11 -2.25 1.30 -4.73
CA VAL A 11 -0.82 1.09 -4.99
C VAL A 11 -0.33 -0.10 -4.18
N LEU A 12 0.30 -1.07 -4.84
CA LEU A 12 0.98 -2.17 -4.18
C LEU A 12 2.47 -1.86 -4.09
N ILE A 13 3.04 -1.99 -2.90
CA ILE A 13 4.48 -1.81 -2.66
C ILE A 13 5.08 -3.09 -2.09
N SER A 14 6.30 -3.45 -2.51
CA SER A 14 7.01 -4.63 -2.01
C SER A 14 8.30 -4.28 -1.26
N ASN A 15 8.58 -2.98 -1.05
CA ASN A 15 9.71 -2.49 -0.28
C ASN A 15 9.35 -2.31 1.20
N CYS A 16 10.38 -2.17 2.05
CA CYS A 16 10.17 -1.96 3.48
C CYS A 16 9.29 -0.72 3.72
N SER A 17 8.44 -0.76 4.75
CA SER A 17 7.47 0.32 5.03
C SER A 17 8.10 1.70 5.16
N ASP A 18 9.34 1.77 5.64
CA ASP A 18 10.08 3.02 5.84
C ASP A 18 10.91 3.41 4.61
N CYS A 19 11.14 2.46 3.69
CA CYS A 19 11.90 2.64 2.45
C CYS A 19 11.03 3.23 1.32
N SER A 20 9.71 3.29 1.55
CA SER A 20 8.71 3.83 0.63
C SER A 20 8.31 5.28 0.90
N ASN A 21 9.11 6.07 1.63
CA ASN A 21 8.77 7.44 2.03
C ASN A 21 8.18 8.32 0.91
N THR A 22 8.68 8.21 -0.32
CA THR A 22 8.12 8.93 -1.47
C THR A 22 6.71 8.47 -1.83
N VAL A 23 6.48 7.15 -1.88
CA VAL A 23 5.16 6.57 -2.18
C VAL A 23 4.17 6.86 -1.05
N MET A 24 4.62 6.69 0.21
CA MET A 24 3.82 6.96 1.40
C MET A 24 3.49 8.45 1.57
N ASN A 25 4.30 9.37 1.03
CA ASN A 25 3.96 10.80 1.02
C ASN A 25 3.07 11.22 -0.16
N CYS A 26 3.22 10.59 -1.32
CA CYS A 26 2.51 11.02 -2.53
C CYS A 26 1.14 10.36 -2.70
N ALA A 27 1.03 9.05 -2.43
CA ALA A 27 -0.19 8.29 -2.71
C ALA A 27 -1.38 8.66 -1.79
N PRO A 28 -1.21 8.83 -0.47
CA PRO A 28 -2.29 9.28 0.40
C PRO A 28 -2.81 10.67 0.03
N LYS A 29 -1.93 11.61 -0.32
CA LYS A 29 -2.30 12.97 -0.77
C LYS A 29 -3.08 12.94 -2.08
N ALA A 30 -2.86 11.92 -2.90
CA ALA A 30 -3.61 11.70 -4.12
C ALA A 30 -4.90 10.88 -3.90
N GLY A 31 -5.22 10.47 -2.67
CA GLY A 31 -6.37 9.63 -2.36
C GLY A 31 -6.25 8.20 -2.87
N LEU A 32 -5.02 7.71 -3.07
CA LEU A 32 -4.77 6.31 -3.41
C LEU A 32 -4.28 5.54 -2.17
N PRO A 33 -4.99 4.49 -1.74
CA PRO A 33 -4.53 3.63 -0.66
C PRO A 33 -3.29 2.85 -1.09
N VAL A 34 -2.36 2.67 -0.15
CA VAL A 34 -1.12 1.92 -0.35
C VAL A 34 -1.19 0.64 0.47
N TYR A 35 -0.86 -0.49 -0.14
CA TYR A 35 -0.79 -1.79 0.52
C TYR A 35 0.57 -2.42 0.29
N HIS A 36 1.08 -3.12 1.30
CA HIS A 36 2.21 -4.01 1.07
C HIS A 36 1.78 -5.21 0.22
N HIS A 37 2.67 -5.71 -0.62
CA HIS A 37 2.39 -6.79 -1.56
C HIS A 37 1.93 -8.06 -0.83
N THR A 38 2.53 -8.39 0.31
CA THR A 38 2.12 -9.53 1.14
C THR A 38 0.73 -9.33 1.74
N ASP A 39 0.42 -8.12 2.22
CA ASP A 39 -0.87 -7.82 2.84
C ASP A 39 -1.99 -7.89 1.81
N HIS A 40 -1.71 -7.47 0.57
CA HIS A 40 -2.64 -7.61 -0.54
C HIS A 40 -2.95 -9.07 -0.83
N ILE A 41 -1.94 -9.95 -0.88
CA ILE A 41 -2.14 -11.38 -1.09
C ILE A 41 -2.99 -11.97 0.04
N PHE A 42 -2.63 -11.72 1.30
CA PHE A 42 -3.36 -12.25 2.46
C PHE A 42 -4.82 -11.79 2.49
N ARG A 43 -5.10 -10.50 2.20
CA ARG A 43 -6.48 -10.01 2.09
C ARG A 43 -7.24 -10.66 0.93
N THR A 44 -6.57 -10.99 -0.17
CA THR A 44 -7.20 -11.60 -1.34
C THR A 44 -7.63 -13.04 -1.07
N VAL A 45 -6.85 -13.78 -0.27
CA VAL A 45 -7.13 -15.18 0.08
C VAL A 45 -7.85 -15.35 1.43
N ASP A 46 -8.37 -14.26 2.00
CA ASP A 46 -9.00 -14.23 3.33
C ASP A 46 -8.12 -14.84 4.45
N HIS A 47 -6.81 -14.58 4.38
CA HIS A 47 -5.85 -15.02 5.37
C HIS A 47 -5.54 -13.89 6.36
N THR A 48 -5.44 -14.24 7.64
CA THR A 48 -5.03 -13.33 8.72
C THR A 48 -3.73 -12.60 8.40
N LEU A 49 -3.77 -11.26 8.48
CA LEU A 49 -2.58 -10.43 8.38
C LEU A 49 -1.65 -10.72 9.56
N THR A 50 -0.49 -11.31 9.27
CA THR A 50 0.53 -11.65 10.27
C THR A 50 1.35 -10.43 10.69
N ARG A 51 1.45 -9.42 9.81
CA ARG A 51 2.13 -8.15 10.08
C ARG A 51 1.13 -7.16 10.67
N ARG A 52 1.41 -6.70 11.88
CA ARG A 52 0.85 -5.47 12.45
C ARG A 52 2.02 -4.49 12.59
N LEU A 53 1.89 -3.32 11.99
CA LEU A 53 2.75 -2.19 12.35
C LEU A 53 2.20 -1.66 13.66
N ASP A 54 3.02 -1.63 14.70
CA ASP A 54 2.62 -1.02 15.96
C ASP A 54 2.27 0.45 15.70
N GLU A 55 1.15 0.92 16.26
CA GLU A 55 0.79 2.34 16.21
C GLU A 55 1.79 3.10 17.10
N GLU A 56 2.64 3.95 16.51
CA GLU A 56 3.42 4.96 17.25
C GLU A 56 2.55 6.13 17.70
#